data_AF-W2CT55-F1
#
_entry.id   AF-W2CT55-F1
#
_cell.length_a   1.000
_cell.length_b   1.000
_cell.length_c   1.000
_cell.angle_alpha   90.00
_cell.angle_beta   90.00
_cell.angle_gamma   90.00
#
_symmetry.space_group_name_H-M   'P 1'
#
loop_
_entity.id
_entity.type
_entity.pdbx_description
1 polymer ?
#
loop_
_entity_poly.entity_id
_entity_poly.type
_entity_poly.pdbx_seq_one_letter_code
_entity_poly.pdbx_strand_id
1 'polypeptide(L)'
;MLVTVPFIWAEHELPYDFRRFSLIGIRKHITDQGLTILAEERSGHFAEVVLQLWMAYLRSLFYVKNKYVNLLMNAIFIAPVCILGGAIVWLLPRKPELYFNTIILAQKKI
;
A
#
# COMPACT_ATOMS: atom_id res chain seq x y z
N MET A 1 19.82 3.53 6.61
CA MET A 1 19.11 2.68 5.64
C MET A 1 17.63 2.99 5.75
N LEU A 2 17.00 3.35 4.63
CA LEU A 2 15.56 3.49 4.53
C LEU A 2 15.04 2.30 3.70
N VAL A 3 14.06 1.58 4.22
CA VAL A 3 13.45 0.44 3.53
C VAL A 3 11.95 0.64 3.45
N THR A 4 11.38 0.40 2.28
CA THR A 4 9.94 0.33 2.05
C THR A 4 9.61 -1.05 1.52
N VAL A 5 8.75 -1.81 2.22
CA VAL A 5 8.38 -3.18 1.82
C VAL A 5 6.86 -3.26 1.65
N PRO A 6 6.36 -3.75 0.50
CA PRO A 6 4.93 -3.97 0.33
C PRO A 6 4.46 -5.11 1.22
N PHE A 7 3.28 -4.94 1.80
CA PHE A 7 2.60 -5.97 2.58
C PHE A 7 1.39 -6.52 1.82
N ILE A 8 0.52 -5.63 1.33
CA ILE A 8 -0.67 -5.99 0.56
C ILE A 8 -0.61 -5.29 -0.78
N TRP A 9 -0.49 -6.08 -1.85
CA TRP A 9 -0.69 -5.60 -3.20
C TRP A 9 -0.97 -6.79 -4.13
N ALA A 10 -1.43 -6.50 -5.34
CA ALA A 10 -1.49 -7.51 -6.39
C ALA A 10 -0.07 -7.98 -6.75
N GLU A 11 0.08 -9.23 -7.17
CA GLU A 11 1.37 -9.74 -7.64
C GLU A 11 1.86 -8.91 -8.83
N HIS A 12 3.06 -8.34 -8.70
CA HIS A 12 3.64 -7.45 -9.71
C HIS A 12 5.02 -7.89 -10.20
N GLU A 13 5.70 -8.80 -9.50
CA GLU A 13 7.11 -9.11 -9.77
C GLU A 13 7.33 -10.54 -10.31
N LEU A 14 6.37 -11.11 -11.03
CA LEU A 14 6.54 -12.43 -11.63
C LEU A 14 7.77 -12.48 -12.57
N PRO A 15 8.64 -13.51 -12.47
CA PRO A 15 8.50 -14.75 -11.69
C PRO A 15 9.09 -14.72 -10.27
N TYR A 16 9.60 -13.57 -9.81
CA TYR A 16 10.24 -13.41 -8.51
C TYR A 16 9.21 -13.00 -7.44
N ASP A 17 8.81 -13.96 -6.60
CA ASP A 17 7.99 -13.65 -5.41
C ASP A 17 8.90 -13.46 -4.20
N PHE A 18 9.09 -12.20 -3.79
CA PHE A 18 9.78 -11.88 -2.56
C PHE A 18 8.81 -12.06 -1.38
N ARG A 19 9.18 -12.93 -0.43
CA ARG A 19 8.37 -13.27 0.75
C ARG A 19 7.73 -12.02 1.35
N ARG A 20 6.42 -12.08 1.63
CA ARG A 20 5.72 -11.00 2.33
C ARG A 20 6.13 -10.97 3.79
N PHE A 21 6.61 -9.83 4.25
CA PHE A 21 6.98 -9.62 5.65
C PHE A 21 5.99 -8.69 6.34
N SER A 22 5.51 -9.09 7.53
CA SER A 22 4.85 -8.16 8.44
C SER A 22 5.87 -7.20 9.06
N LEU A 23 5.41 -6.05 9.57
CA LEU A 23 6.29 -5.11 10.29
C LEU A 23 7.14 -5.80 11.37
N ILE A 24 6.55 -6.73 12.13
CA ILE A 24 7.25 -7.46 13.20
C ILE A 24 8.35 -8.35 12.61
N GLY A 25 8.08 -9.02 11.48
CA GLY A 25 9.07 -9.85 10.78
C GLY A 25 10.25 -9.03 10.26
N ILE A 26 9.98 -7.88 9.62
CA ILE A 26 11.04 -6.98 9.13
C ILE A 26 11.84 -6.41 10.29
N ARG A 27 11.15 -5.96 11.35
CA ARG A 27 11.79 -5.46 12.58
C ARG A 27 12.79 -6.47 13.11
N LYS A 28 12.34 -7.71 13.32
CA LYS A 28 13.20 -8.79 13.81
C LYS A 28 14.40 -9.02 12.91
N HIS A 29 14.18 -9.07 11.59
CA HIS A 29 15.27 -9.29 10.64
C HIS A 29 16.32 -8.18 10.68
N ILE A 30 15.90 -6.92 10.74
CA ILE A 30 16.81 -5.76 10.85
C ILE A 30 17.59 -5.80 12.17
N THR A 31 16.92 -6.05 13.30
CA THR A 31 17.58 -6.08 14.61
C THR A 31 18.53 -7.25 14.77
N ASP A 32 18.21 -8.42 14.21
CA ASP A 32 19.08 -9.61 14.22
C ASP A 32 20.39 -9.36 13.43
N GLN A 33 20.40 -8.39 12.51
CA GLN A 33 21.59 -7.94 11.77
C GLN A 33 22.39 -6.82 12.49
N GLY A 34 22.03 -6.48 13.73
CA GLY A 34 22.74 -5.49 14.55
C GLY A 34 22.45 -4.03 14.19
N LEU A 35 21.42 -3.76 13.38
CA LEU A 35 20.94 -2.42 13.09
C LEU A 35 19.94 -1.96 14.16
N THR A 36 19.95 -0.65 14.44
CA THR A 36 18.98 0.00 15.34
C THR A 36 17.90 0.67 14.51
N ILE A 37 16.62 0.45 14.86
CA ILE A 37 15.48 1.08 14.19
C ILE A 37 15.23 2.44 14.83
N LEU A 38 15.25 3.48 14.01
CA LEU A 38 15.02 4.87 14.41
C LEU A 38 13.55 5.26 14.27
N ALA A 39 12.90 4.79 13.21
CA ALA A 39 11.50 5.07 12.94
C ALA A 39 10.87 3.94 12.12
N GLU A 40 9.56 3.77 12.30
CA GLU A 40 8.77 2.77 11.62
C GLU A 40 7.35 3.30 11.41
N GLU A 41 6.85 3.14 10.20
CA GLU A 41 5.55 3.66 9.77
C GLU A 41 4.85 2.66 8.86
N ARG A 42 3.52 2.70 8.86
CA ARG A 42 2.68 1.92 7.94
C ARG A 42 1.98 2.90 7.00
N SER A 43 2.05 2.63 5.70
CA SER A 43 1.36 3.41 4.69
C SER A 43 -0.08 2.93 4.57
N GLY A 44 -1.01 3.78 4.99
CA GLY A 44 -2.44 3.55 4.92
C GLY A 44 -3.02 2.80 6.12
N HIS A 45 -4.35 2.77 6.18
CA HIS A 45 -5.11 2.06 7.22
C HIS A 45 -6.25 1.24 6.61
N PHE A 46 -6.91 0.42 7.43
CA PHE A 46 -7.82 -0.62 6.94
C PHE A 46 -8.84 -0.17 5.89
N ALA A 47 -9.66 0.83 6.22
CA ALA A 47 -10.67 1.35 5.30
C ALA A 47 -10.06 1.94 4.02
N GLU A 48 -8.94 2.65 4.13
CA GLU A 48 -8.21 3.22 2.99
C GLU A 48 -7.69 2.14 2.06
N VAL A 49 -7.08 1.08 2.62
CA VAL A 49 -6.55 -0.04 1.85
C VAL A 49 -7.66 -0.76 1.10
N VAL A 50 -8.77 -1.06 1.77
CA VAL A 50 -9.92 -1.71 1.13
C VAL A 50 -10.46 -0.86 -0.03
N LEU A 51 -10.65 0.45 0.18
CA LEU A 51 -11.12 1.35 -0.87
C LEU A 51 -10.14 1.39 -2.06
N GLN A 52 -8.85 1.54 -1.80
CA GLN A 52 -7.84 1.63 -2.85
C GLN A 52 -7.70 0.31 -3.64
N LEU A 53 -7.82 -0.85 -2.99
CA LEU A 53 -7.88 -2.14 -3.67
C LEU A 53 -9.13 -2.29 -4.54
N TRP A 54 -10.29 -1.84 -4.05
CA TRP A 54 -11.51 -1.77 -4.85
C TRP A 54 -11.37 -0.86 -6.07
N MET A 55 -10.74 0.30 -5.92
CA MET A 55 -10.45 1.20 -7.04
C MET A 55 -9.48 0.56 -8.06
N ALA A 56 -8.45 -0.15 -7.59
CA ALA A 56 -7.54 -0.88 -8.46
C ALA A 56 -8.27 -1.97 -9.25
N TYR A 57 -9.19 -2.69 -8.60
CA TYR A 57 -10.07 -3.65 -9.27
C TYR A 57 -10.95 -2.98 -10.34
N LEU A 58 -11.65 -1.89 -10.02
CA LEU A 58 -12.46 -1.15 -11.00
C LEU A 58 -11.61 -0.67 -12.18
N ARG A 59 -10.41 -0.14 -11.91
CA ARG A 59 -9.47 0.25 -12.97
C ARG A 59 -9.08 -0.91 -13.86
N SER A 60 -8.85 -2.10 -13.29
CA SER A 60 -8.51 -3.30 -14.05
C SER A 60 -9.65 -3.75 -14.99
N LEU A 61 -10.91 -3.57 -14.58
CA LEU A 61 -12.08 -3.91 -15.40
C LEU A 61 -12.25 -2.98 -16.59
N PHE A 62 -12.07 -1.67 -16.38
CA PHE A 62 -12.33 -0.66 -17.41
C PHE A 62 -11.10 -0.28 -18.24
N TYR A 63 -9.93 -0.87 -17.96
CA TYR A 63 -8.72 -0.53 -18.67
C TYR A 63 -8.77 -0.97 -20.14
N VAL A 64 -8.55 -0.03 -21.04
CA VAL A 64 -8.45 -0.27 -22.48
C VAL A 64 -7.16 0.30 -23.06
N LYS A 65 -6.79 -0.06 -24.29
CA LYS A 65 -5.58 0.47 -24.94
C LYS A 65 -5.65 1.97 -25.25
N ASN A 66 -6.85 2.53 -25.42
CA ASN A 66 -7.03 3.94 -25.80
C ASN A 66 -7.00 4.87 -24.57
N LYS A 67 -6.03 5.79 -24.54
CA LYS A 67 -5.85 6.75 -23.45
C LYS A 67 -7.06 7.66 -23.20
N TYR A 68 -7.80 8.06 -24.24
CA TYR A 68 -8.93 8.97 -24.10
C TYR A 68 -10.15 8.29 -23.49
N VAL A 69 -10.38 7.02 -23.88
CA VAL A 69 -11.40 6.18 -23.24
C VAL A 69 -11.04 5.93 -21.78
N ASN A 70 -9.78 5.61 -21.48
CA ASN A 70 -9.32 5.46 -20.09
C ASN A 70 -9.47 6.73 -19.26
N LEU A 71 -9.31 7.92 -19.86
CA LEU A 71 -9.52 9.19 -19.19
C LEU A 71 -11.00 9.41 -18.86
N LEU A 72 -11.90 9.15 -19.83
CA LEU A 72 -13.35 9.20 -19.60
C LEU A 72 -13.79 8.19 -18.54
N MET A 73 -13.32 6.94 -18.63
CA MET A 73 -13.62 5.92 -17.62
C MET A 73 -13.11 6.31 -16.24
N ASN A 74 -11.92 6.90 -16.16
CA ASN A 74 -11.40 7.44 -14.90
C ASN A 74 -12.31 8.55 -14.35
N ALA A 75 -12.71 9.51 -15.18
CA ALA A 75 -13.50 10.64 -14.76
C ALA A 75 -14.91 10.24 -14.29
N ILE A 76 -15.53 9.25 -14.96
CA ILE A 76 -16.91 8.84 -14.68
C ILE A 76 -16.99 7.79 -13.56
N PHE A 77 -16.06 6.84 -13.50
CA PHE A 77 -16.16 5.71 -12.56
C PHE A 77 -15.19 5.78 -11.40
N ILE A 78 -13.93 6.17 -11.63
CA ILE A 78 -12.90 6.10 -10.59
C ILE A 78 -12.84 7.37 -9.76
N ALA A 79 -12.92 8.55 -10.38
CA ALA A 79 -12.87 9.82 -9.68
C ALA A 79 -14.01 9.97 -8.65
N PRO A 80 -15.28 9.63 -8.96
CA PRO A 80 -16.35 9.72 -7.97
C PRO A 80 -16.17 8.75 -6.82
N VAL A 81 -15.74 7.52 -7.09
CA VAL A 81 -15.44 6.51 -6.04
C VAL A 81 -14.27 6.97 -5.16
N CYS A 82 -13.26 7.60 -5.74
CA CYS A 82 -12.12 8.15 -4.99
C CYS A 82 -12.55 9.29 -4.06
N ILE A 83 -13.35 10.24 -4.55
CA ILE A 83 -13.82 11.38 -3.76
C ILE A 83 -14.77 10.93 -2.65
N LEU A 84 -15.81 10.16 -2.99
CA LEU A 84 -16.81 9.68 -2.04
C LEU A 84 -16.17 8.71 -1.04
N GLY A 85 -15.37 7.78 -1.55
CA GLY A 85 -14.63 6.83 -0.72
C GLY A 85 -13.65 7.53 0.21
N GLY A 86 -12.92 8.54 -0.26
CA GLY A 86 -12.04 9.35 0.58
C GLY A 86 -12.79 10.05 1.72
N ALA A 87 -13.97 10.59 1.45
CA ALA A 87 -14.83 11.18 2.48
C ALA A 87 -15.31 10.13 3.50
N ILE A 88 -15.70 8.93 3.04
CA ILE A 88 -16.10 7.82 3.92
C ILE A 88 -14.92 7.34 4.77
N VAL A 89 -13.75 7.14 4.17
CA VAL A 89 -12.52 6.71 4.84
C VAL A 89 -12.10 7.73 5.89
N TRP A 90 -12.27 9.02 5.62
CA TRP A 90 -12.01 10.09 6.59
C TRP A 90 -12.92 10.03 7.82
N LEU A 91 -14.17 9.60 7.67
CA LEU A 91 -15.12 9.43 8.76
C LEU A 91 -14.89 8.15 9.58
N LEU A 92 -14.38 7.09 8.93
CA LEU A 92 -14.17 5.79 9.56
C LEU A 92 -12.96 5.77 10.52
N PRO A 93 -12.95 4.87 11.53
CA PRO A 93 -11.83 4.74 12.44
C PRO A 93 -10.56 4.25 11.72
N ARG A 94 -9.43 4.88 12.03
CA ARG A 94 -8.13 4.52 11.47
C ARG A 94 -7.55 3.30 12.19
N LYS A 95 -7.80 2.11 11.64
CA LYS A 95 -7.21 0.85 12.13
C LYS A 95 -5.93 0.47 11.37
N PRO A 96 -4.78 0.29 12.03
CA PRO A 96 -3.49 0.01 11.38
C PRO A 96 -3.25 -1.48 11.06
N GLU A 97 -4.26 -2.33 11.21
CA GLU A 97 -4.16 -3.79 11.03
C GLU A 97 -3.90 -4.18 9.56
N LEU A 98 -4.30 -3.33 8.63
CA LEU A 98 -4.17 -3.54 7.18
C LEU A 98 -3.57 -2.27 6.57
N TYR A 99 -2.49 -2.44 5.80
CA TYR A 99 -1.68 -1.35 5.25
C TYR A 99 -1.00 -1.83 3.95
N PHE A 100 -0.62 -0.88 3.09
CA PHE A 100 0.06 -1.18 1.83
C PHE A 100 1.52 -1.48 2.03
N ASN A 101 2.22 -0.59 2.73
CA ASN A 101 3.68 -0.64 2.84
C ASN A 101 4.11 -0.48 4.29
N THR A 102 5.20 -1.15 4.63
CA THR A 102 5.97 -0.88 5.84
C THR A 102 7.16 -0.01 5.47
N ILE A 103 7.35 1.10 6.19
CA ILE A 103 8.46 2.03 6.01
C ILE A 103 9.32 1.95 7.28
N ILE A 104 10.61 1.67 7.15
CA ILE A 104 11.54 1.57 8.29
C ILE A 104 12.79 2.38 8.02
N LEU A 105 13.15 3.22 8.97
CA LEU A 105 14.43 3.91 9.03
C LEU A 105 15.31 3.20 10.07
N ALA A 106 16.44 2.67 9.63
CA ALA A 106 17.41 1.97 10.48
C ALA A 106 18.83 2.53 10.32
N GLN A 107 19.62 2.46 11.37
CA GLN A 107 21.00 2.93 11.43
C GLN A 107 21.91 1.84 11.99
N LYS A 108 23.15 1.77 11.49
CA LYS A 108 24.18 0.91 12.06
C LYS A 108 24.51 1.41 13.46
N LYS A 109 24.56 0.50 14.43
CA LYS A 109 25.04 0.82 15.78
C LYS A 109 26.50 1.26 15.65
N ILE A 110 26.80 2.50 16.10
CA ILE A 110 28.16 3.07 16.09
C ILE A 110 29.02 2.29 17.08
#